data_AF-K7F4F1-F1
#
_entry.id   AF-K7F4F1-F1
#
_cell.length_a   1.000
_cell.length_b   1.000
_cell.length_c   1.000
_cell.angle_alpha   90.00
_cell.angle_beta   90.00
_cell.angle_gamma   90.00
#
_symmetry.space_group_name_H-M   'P 1'
#
loop_
_entity.id
_entity.type
_entity.pdbx_description
1 polymer ?
#
loop_
_entity_poly.entity_id
_entity_poly.type
_entity_poly.pdbx_seq_one_letter_code
_entity_poly.pdbx_strand_id
1 'polypeptide(L)'
;MQLLFLGLLPWAFLLLPGGWAGEIIGGREAQPHSRPYMAFLYIQDGKEMSICGGSLVSKNFVLTAAHCWRDSDTILTVILGAQNITQREPSWYRPIPSPTPS
;
A
#
# COMPACT_ATOMS: atom_id res chain seq x y z
N MET A 1 16.85 6.27 -54.44
CA MET A 1 15.84 6.99 -53.64
C MET A 1 15.44 6.27 -52.33
N GLN A 2 16.26 5.37 -51.78
CA GLN A 2 15.90 4.60 -50.57
C GLN A 2 16.66 5.02 -49.29
N LEU A 3 17.77 5.77 -49.43
CA LEU A 3 18.62 6.18 -48.31
C LEU A 3 18.12 7.43 -47.56
N LEU A 4 17.19 8.20 -48.17
CA LEU A 4 16.60 9.40 -47.54
C LEU A 4 15.63 9.04 -46.39
N PHE A 5 15.01 7.85 -46.44
CA PHE A 5 14.07 7.41 -45.40
C PHE A 5 14.76 6.95 -44.11
N LEU A 6 15.98 6.39 -44.22
CA LEU A 6 16.78 5.98 -43.05
C LEU A 6 17.33 7.17 -42.24
N GLY A 7 17.47 8.35 -42.85
CA GLY A 7 17.94 9.56 -42.18
C GLY A 7 16.86 10.32 -41.40
N LEU A 8 15.58 10.03 -41.61
CA LEU A 8 14.45 10.70 -40.95
C LEU A 8 13.98 9.97 -39.68
N LEU A 9 14.25 8.67 -39.57
CA LEU A 9 13.97 7.84 -38.38
C LEU A 9 14.65 8.33 -37.09
N PRO A 10 15.92 8.80 -37.10
CA PRO A 10 16.58 9.34 -35.90
C PRO A 10 15.96 10.67 -35.42
N TRP A 11 15.42 11.48 -36.34
CA TRP A 11 14.78 12.75 -36.00
C TRP A 11 13.39 12.56 -35.40
N ALA A 12 12.67 11.52 -35.82
CA ALA A 12 11.40 11.14 -35.21
C ALA A 12 11.55 10.73 -33.74
N PHE A 13 12.70 10.16 -33.35
CA PHE A 13 12.99 9.77 -31.97
C PHE A 13 13.27 10.97 -31.05
N LEU A 14 13.77 12.08 -31.60
CA LEU A 14 14.02 13.35 -30.90
C LEU A 14 12.76 14.22 -30.74
N LEU A 15 11.69 13.93 -31.49
CA LEU A 15 10.42 14.65 -31.46
C LEU A 15 9.36 13.97 -30.59
N LEU A 16 9.66 12.81 -29.98
CA LEU A 16 8.83 12.28 -28.91
C LEU A 16 8.90 13.29 -27.76
N PRO A 17 7.81 14.03 -27.46
CA PRO A 17 7.79 14.83 -26.24
C PRO A 17 8.01 13.80 -25.14
N GLY A 18 9.15 13.89 -24.45
CA GLY A 18 9.37 13.14 -23.22
C GLY A 18 8.19 13.49 -22.36
N GLY A 19 7.22 12.58 -22.29
CA GLY A 19 5.99 12.80 -21.57
C GLY A 19 6.42 13.15 -20.16
N TRP A 20 6.07 14.35 -19.70
CA TRP A 20 6.15 14.66 -18.29
C TRP A 20 5.19 13.68 -17.63
N ALA A 21 5.71 12.51 -17.26
CA ALA A 21 5.01 11.54 -16.45
C ALA A 21 4.68 12.30 -15.17
N GLY A 22 3.38 12.55 -14.98
CA GLY A 22 2.88 13.57 -14.06
C GLY A 22 3.53 13.50 -12.69
N GLU A 23 4.10 14.61 -12.27
CA GLU A 23 4.68 14.75 -10.94
C GLU A 23 3.52 14.81 -9.93
N ILE A 24 3.30 13.70 -9.22
CA ILE A 24 2.33 13.63 -8.12
C ILE A 24 3.11 13.75 -6.81
N ILE A 25 3.07 14.93 -6.19
CA ILE A 25 3.68 15.18 -4.88
C ILE A 25 2.61 15.04 -3.79
N GLY A 26 2.86 14.21 -2.77
CA GLY A 26 1.96 14.06 -1.61
C GLY A 26 0.63 13.33 -1.87
N GLY A 27 0.24 13.14 -3.12
CA GLY A 27 -0.97 12.41 -3.50
C GLY A 27 -2.27 13.15 -3.15
N ARG A 28 -3.36 12.39 -3.03
CA ARG A 28 -4.68 12.87 -2.61
C ARG A 28 -5.35 11.82 -1.75
N GLU A 29 -6.28 12.22 -0.91
CA GLU A 29 -7.09 11.28 -0.13
C GLU A 29 -7.78 10.26 -1.05
N ALA A 30 -7.73 8.99 -0.67
CA ALA A 30 -8.42 7.94 -1.39
C ALA A 30 -9.93 8.09 -1.20
N GLN A 31 -10.72 7.82 -2.26
CA GLN A 31 -12.16 7.76 -2.11
C GLN A 31 -12.54 6.74 -1.01
N PRO A 32 -13.51 7.05 -0.14
CA PRO A 32 -13.92 6.16 0.95
C PRO A 32 -14.13 4.72 0.48
N HIS A 33 -13.46 3.79 1.16
CA HIS A 33 -13.56 2.34 0.91
C HIS A 33 -13.15 1.87 -0.51
N SER A 34 -12.53 2.73 -1.33
CA SER A 34 -12.00 2.35 -2.66
C SER A 34 -10.78 1.43 -2.61
N ARG A 35 -10.23 1.20 -1.41
CA ARG A 35 -9.11 0.31 -1.11
C ARG A 35 -9.53 -0.68 -0.01
N PRO A 36 -10.51 -1.56 -0.27
CA PRO A 36 -11.12 -2.40 0.78
C PRO A 36 -10.14 -3.43 1.38
N TYR A 37 -9.04 -3.71 0.69
CA TYR A 37 -7.97 -4.58 1.16
C TYR A 37 -6.99 -3.88 2.11
N MET A 38 -7.04 -2.55 2.26
CA MET A 38 -6.11 -1.83 3.12
C MET A 38 -6.30 -2.23 4.59
N ALA A 39 -5.20 -2.64 5.22
CA ALA A 39 -5.15 -2.99 6.63
C ALA A 39 -4.29 -1.98 7.39
N PHE A 40 -4.83 -1.45 8.48
CA PHE A 40 -4.07 -0.70 9.47
C PHE A 40 -3.56 -1.68 10.53
N LEU A 41 -2.25 -1.64 10.78
CA LEU A 41 -1.57 -2.49 11.75
C LEU A 41 -1.05 -1.62 12.88
N TYR A 42 -1.46 -1.94 14.09
CA TYR A 42 -0.97 -1.34 15.32
C TYR A 42 -0.21 -2.37 16.11
N ILE A 43 1.07 -2.12 16.32
CA ILE A 43 2.03 -3.07 16.86
C ILE A 43 2.57 -2.50 18.16
N GLN A 44 2.40 -3.23 19.25
CA GLN A 44 2.93 -2.88 20.57
C GLN A 44 3.96 -3.92 20.99
N ASP A 45 5.19 -3.48 21.23
CA ASP A 45 6.31 -4.29 21.71
C ASP A 45 6.81 -3.70 23.04
N GLY A 46 6.37 -4.29 24.15
CA GLY A 46 6.57 -3.72 25.48
C GLY A 46 6.00 -2.31 25.61
N LYS A 47 6.89 -1.31 25.65
CA LYS A 47 6.55 0.13 25.70
C LYS A 47 6.64 0.82 24.34
N GLU A 48 7.24 0.19 23.35
CA GLU A 48 7.36 0.74 22.00
C GLU A 48 6.08 0.46 21.20
N MET A 49 5.64 1.46 20.44
CA MET A 49 4.47 1.33 19.60
C MET A 49 4.80 1.79 18.19
N SER A 50 4.35 1.01 17.21
CA SER A 50 4.57 1.29 15.79
C SER A 50 3.30 1.07 14.98
N ILE A 51 3.23 1.80 13.87
CA ILE A 51 2.12 1.75 12.93
C ILE A 51 2.67 1.23 11.60
N CYS A 52 1.96 0.27 11.03
CA CYS A 52 2.26 -0.26 9.71
C CYS A 52 1.00 -0.38 8.84
N GLY A 53 1.23 -0.55 7.55
CA GLY A 53 0.20 -0.93 6.59
C GLY A 53 0.26 -2.43 6.26
N GLY A 54 -0.85 -2.95 5.77
CA GLY A 54 -0.93 -4.29 5.21
C GLY A 54 -2.01 -4.39 4.14
N SER A 55 -2.09 -5.56 3.51
CA SER A 55 -3.10 -5.89 2.51
C SER A 55 -3.79 -7.20 2.85
N LEU A 56 -5.12 -7.19 2.95
CA LEU A 56 -5.93 -8.40 3.06
C LEU A 56 -5.84 -9.18 1.74
N VAL A 57 -5.07 -10.27 1.74
CA VAL A 57 -4.87 -11.11 0.55
C VAL A 57 -5.83 -12.29 0.50
N SER A 58 -6.40 -12.68 1.64
CA SER A 58 -7.54 -13.60 1.73
C SER A 58 -8.23 -13.43 3.08
N LYS A 59 -9.36 -14.12 3.29
CA LYS A 59 -10.27 -13.93 4.44
C LYS A 59 -9.58 -13.80 5.80
N ASN A 60 -8.50 -14.56 6.02
CA ASN A 60 -7.78 -14.62 7.30
C ASN A 60 -6.30 -14.23 7.19
N PHE A 61 -5.86 -13.71 6.04
CA PHE A 61 -4.44 -13.45 5.80
C PHE A 61 -4.21 -12.01 5.35
N VAL A 62 -3.39 -11.30 6.13
CA VAL A 62 -2.89 -9.96 5.81
C VAL A 62 -1.41 -10.05 5.50
N LEU A 63 -1.03 -9.56 4.32
CA LEU A 63 0.36 -9.40 3.91
C LEU A 63 0.88 -8.05 4.42
N THR A 64 2.06 -8.04 5.04
CA THR A 64 2.75 -6.82 5.50
C THR A 64 4.27 -6.94 5.31
N ALA A 65 5.01 -5.88 5.63
CA ALA A 65 6.46 -5.89 5.58
C ALA A 65 7.04 -6.64 6.79
N ALA A 66 8.11 -7.41 6.57
CA ALA A 66 8.76 -8.19 7.64
C ALA A 66 9.22 -7.31 8.81
N HIS A 67 9.70 -6.09 8.56
CA HIS A 67 10.17 -5.17 9.60
C HIS A 67 9.05 -4.62 10.50
N CYS A 68 7.77 -4.83 10.14
CA CYS A 68 6.65 -4.48 10.99
C CYS A 68 6.46 -5.49 12.12
N TRP A 69 6.98 -6.71 11.98
CA TRP A 69 6.95 -7.70 13.04
C TRP A 69 8.15 -7.48 13.97
N ARG A 70 7.85 -7.29 15.26
CA ARG A 70 8.82 -7.33 16.35
C ARG A 70 8.62 -8.64 17.11
N ASP A 71 9.60 -9.09 17.87
CA ASP A 71 9.71 -10.45 18.45
C ASP A 71 8.51 -10.89 19.34
N SER A 72 8.67 -12.03 20.02
CA SER A 72 7.60 -12.88 20.58
C SER A 72 6.59 -12.23 21.54
N ASP A 73 6.89 -11.10 22.17
CA ASP A 73 5.97 -10.40 23.09
C ASP A 73 5.17 -9.28 22.42
N THR A 74 5.15 -9.25 21.08
CA THR A 74 4.45 -8.24 20.30
C THR A 74 2.94 -8.47 20.27
N ILE A 75 2.17 -7.47 20.69
CA ILE A 75 0.71 -7.42 20.51
C ILE A 75 0.41 -6.76 19.17
N LEU A 76 -0.10 -7.55 18.21
CA LEU A 76 -0.55 -7.06 16.91
C LEU A 76 -2.08 -6.86 16.90
N THR A 77 -2.51 -5.64 16.61
CA THR A 77 -3.90 -5.31 16.29
C THR A 77 -4.03 -4.99 14.81
N VAL A 78 -4.98 -5.65 14.14
CA VAL A 78 -5.31 -5.39 12.73
C VAL A 78 -6.68 -4.72 12.65
N ILE A 79 -6.80 -3.67 11.84
CA ILE A 79 -8.07 -2.99 11.56
C ILE A 79 -8.26 -2.93 10.04
N LEU A 80 -9.40 -3.44 9.58
CA LEU A 80 -9.83 -3.41 8.18
C LEU A 80 -11.02 -2.47 8.02
N GLY A 81 -11.25 -1.97 6.80
CA GLY A 81 -12.42 -1.16 6.46
C GLY A 81 -12.44 0.27 7.04
N ALA A 82 -11.35 0.71 7.66
CA ALA A 82 -11.20 2.07 8.16
C ALA A 82 -10.86 3.05 7.03
N GLN A 83 -11.56 4.19 6.98
CA GLN A 83 -11.15 5.35 6.18
C GLN A 83 -10.35 6.35 7.03
N ASN A 84 -10.87 6.71 8.21
CA ASN A 84 -10.17 7.56 9.18
C ASN A 84 -9.77 6.74 10.41
N ILE A 85 -8.47 6.58 10.68
CA ILE A 85 -7.96 5.78 11.80
C ILE A 85 -8.12 6.45 13.18
N THR A 86 -8.43 7.75 13.22
CA THR A 86 -8.62 8.50 14.47
C THR A 86 -10.06 8.47 14.97
N GLN A 87 -11.00 8.11 14.09
CA GLN A 87 -12.43 8.03 14.40
C GLN A 87 -12.95 6.62 14.10
N ARG A 88 -13.52 5.94 15.11
CA ARG A 88 -14.13 4.62 14.88
C ARG A 88 -15.36 4.75 13.99
N GLU A 89 -15.36 4.00 12.88
CA GLU A 89 -16.48 3.93 11.93
C GLU A 89 -17.19 2.56 12.03
N PRO A 90 -18.47 2.45 11.64
CA PRO A 90 -19.18 1.17 11.58
C PRO A 90 -18.55 0.13 10.64
N SER A 91 -17.80 0.58 9.63
CA SER A 91 -17.08 -0.28 8.68
C SER A 91 -15.80 -0.90 9.26
N TRP A 92 -15.35 -0.46 10.44
CA TRP A 92 -14.16 -1.02 11.07
C TRP A 92 -14.40 -2.47 11.45
N TYR A 93 -13.52 -3.33 10.94
CA TYR A 93 -13.50 -4.73 11.29
C TYR A 93 -12.15 -5.07 11.93
N ARG A 94 -12.18 -5.54 13.17
CA ARG A 94 -11.02 -6.07 13.89
C ARG A 94 -11.08 -7.60 13.84
N PRO A 95 -10.24 -8.27 13.03
CA PRO A 95 -10.17 -9.72 13.02
C PRO A 95 -9.74 -10.24 14.39
N ILE A 96 -10.32 -11.37 14.80
CA ILE A 96 -9.79 -12.12 15.95
C ILE A 96 -8.49 -12.79 15.49
N PRO A 97 -7.38 -12.68 16.24
CA PRO A 97 -6.15 -13.39 15.90
C PRO A 97 -6.46 -14.89 15.76
N SER A 98 -6.14 -15.46 14.60
CA SER A 98 -6.13 -16.92 14.47
C SER A 98 -5.06 -17.49 15.39
N PRO A 99 -5.28 -18.64 16.06
CA PRO A 99 -4.20 -19.34 16.73
C PRO A 99 -3.07 -19.54 15.73
N THR A 100 -1.87 -19.08 16.07
CA THR A 100 -0.67 -19.28 15.25
C THR A 100 -0.51 -20.78 15.00
N PRO A 101 -0.31 -21.23 13.75
CA PRO A 101 0.18 -22.58 13.52
C PRO A 101 1.57 -22.65 14.16
N SER A 102 1.70 -23.53 15.15
CA SER A 102 2.97 -23.92 15.78
C SER A 102 3.97 -24.43 14.76
#